data_AF-F5L6C0-F1
#
_entry.id   AF-F5L6C0-F1
#
_cell.length_a   1.000
_cell.length_b   1.000
_cell.length_c   1.000
_cell.angle_alpha   90.00
_cell.angle_beta   90.00
_cell.angle_gamma   90.00
#
_symmetry.space_group_name_H-M   'P 1'
#
loop_
_entity.id
_entity.type
_entity.pdbx_description
1 polymer ?
#
loop_
_entity_poly.entity_id
_entity_poly.type
_entity_poly.pdbx_seq_one_letter_code
_entity_poly.pdbx_strand_id
1 'polypeptide(L)'
;MKKLLAVTACPTGIAHTYMAAEALQKAAKAKNVVDLKVETRGSVGVENELTDKEIAEAHAIIIAADTDVDEERFAGKPVVQVSVAEAIKNAEKLIDEALRLDAPRPTSADVVAQVEREKAKRSQERKGFYKHLMNGVSFMIPLVVAVQTN
;
A
#
# COMPACT_ATOMS: atom_id res chain seq x y z
N MET A 1 -3.39 -14.73 -15.29
CA MET A 1 -3.69 -13.33 -15.69
C MET A 1 -2.88 -12.42 -14.77
N LYS A 2 -2.15 -11.43 -15.29
CA LYS A 2 -1.26 -10.57 -14.48
C LYS A 2 -2.05 -9.34 -14.00
N LYS A 3 -2.03 -9.09 -12.68
CA LYS A 3 -2.63 -7.91 -12.03
C LYS A 3 -1.58 -6.83 -11.93
N LEU A 4 -1.88 -5.63 -12.43
CA LEU A 4 -0.97 -4.49 -12.35
C LEU A 4 -1.59 -3.44 -11.43
N LEU A 5 -0.74 -2.74 -10.68
CA LEU A 5 -1.14 -1.56 -9.94
C LEU A 5 -0.37 -0.36 -10.45
N ALA A 6 -0.95 0.82 -10.34
CA ALA A 6 -0.24 2.06 -10.61
C ALA A 6 -0.57 3.13 -9.57
N VAL A 7 0.38 4.04 -9.37
CA VAL A 7 0.21 5.27 -8.60
C VAL A 7 0.54 6.43 -9.51
N THR A 8 -0.34 7.42 -9.64
CA THR A 8 -0.06 8.67 -10.34
C THR A 8 -0.04 9.83 -9.36
N ALA A 9 0.98 10.69 -9.44
CA ALA A 9 1.09 11.83 -8.52
C ALA A 9 1.74 13.05 -9.17
N CYS A 10 0.99 14.15 -9.28
CA CYS A 10 1.50 15.43 -9.79
C CYS A 10 1.25 16.54 -8.76
N PRO A 11 2.26 17.33 -8.37
CA PRO A 11 2.07 18.41 -7.41
C PRO A 11 1.27 19.60 -8.00
N THR A 12 1.28 19.74 -9.34
CA THR A 12 0.69 20.88 -10.05
C THR A 12 -0.78 20.64 -10.44
N GLY A 13 -1.63 20.25 -9.49
CA GLY A 13 -3.06 20.05 -9.71
C GLY A 13 -3.48 18.61 -10.03
N ILE A 14 -4.73 18.44 -10.46
CA ILE A 14 -5.35 17.12 -10.72
C ILE A 14 -5.25 16.67 -12.19
N ALA A 15 -5.01 17.60 -13.12
CA ALA A 15 -5.14 17.33 -14.55
C ALA A 15 -4.14 16.26 -15.03
N HIS A 16 -2.85 16.45 -14.80
CA HIS A 16 -1.84 15.48 -15.23
C HIS A 16 -1.95 14.15 -14.49
N THR A 17 -2.33 14.17 -13.21
CA THR A 17 -2.59 12.95 -12.41
C THR A 17 -3.67 12.08 -13.05
N TYR A 18 -4.81 12.67 -13.43
CA TYR A 18 -5.90 11.93 -14.09
C TYR A 18 -5.57 11.57 -15.54
N MET A 19 -4.90 12.45 -16.29
CA MET A 19 -4.48 12.13 -17.65
C MET A 19 -3.53 10.93 -17.68
N ALA A 20 -2.58 10.85 -16.76
CA ALA A 20 -1.69 9.69 -16.64
C ALA A 20 -2.47 8.43 -16.25
N ALA A 21 -3.41 8.55 -15.30
CA ALA A 21 -4.22 7.41 -14.87
C ALA A 21 -5.09 6.87 -16.03
N GLU A 22 -5.74 7.75 -16.78
CA GLU A 22 -6.56 7.38 -17.93
C GLU A 22 -5.71 6.77 -19.06
N ALA A 23 -4.53 7.34 -19.34
CA ALA A 23 -3.60 6.81 -20.33
C ALA A 23 -3.16 5.37 -19.99
N LEU A 24 -2.78 5.13 -18.72
CA LEU A 24 -2.42 3.79 -18.24
C LEU A 24 -3.60 2.81 -18.32
N GLN A 25 -4.81 3.24 -17.94
CA GLN A 25 -6.02 2.42 -18.06
C GLN A 25 -6.35 2.06 -19.51
N LYS A 26 -6.23 3.01 -20.45
CA LYS A 26 -6.43 2.76 -21.88
C LYS A 26 -5.40 1.77 -22.42
N ALA A 27 -4.12 1.97 -22.09
CA ALA A 27 -3.05 1.07 -22.49
C ALA A 27 -3.23 -0.35 -21.95
N ALA A 28 -3.61 -0.48 -20.68
CA ALA A 28 -3.90 -1.78 -20.06
C ALA A 28 -5.07 -2.51 -20.76
N LYS A 29 -6.15 -1.79 -21.06
CA LYS A 29 -7.30 -2.33 -21.83
C LYS A 29 -6.87 -2.80 -23.22
N ALA A 30 -6.06 -2.01 -23.93
CA ALA A 30 -5.57 -2.38 -25.26
C ALA A 30 -4.70 -3.65 -25.26
N LYS A 31 -3.99 -3.91 -24.17
CA LYS A 31 -3.07 -5.05 -23.99
C LYS A 31 -3.73 -6.27 -23.33
N ASN A 32 -5.06 -6.28 -23.14
CA ASN A 32 -5.80 -7.32 -22.43
C ASN A 32 -5.28 -7.60 -21.00
N VAL A 33 -4.77 -6.56 -20.33
CA VAL A 33 -4.47 -6.65 -18.90
C VAL A 33 -5.80 -6.67 -18.15
N VAL A 34 -6.02 -7.73 -17.38
CA VAL A 34 -7.34 -8.09 -16.83
C VAL A 34 -7.74 -7.20 -15.67
N ASP A 35 -6.75 -6.64 -14.95
CA ASP A 35 -7.00 -5.84 -13.76
C ASP A 35 -5.85 -4.84 -13.56
N LEU A 36 -6.09 -3.58 -13.93
CA LEU A 36 -5.24 -2.43 -13.60
C LEU A 36 -6.02 -1.51 -12.66
N LYS A 37 -5.56 -1.38 -11.42
CA LYS A 37 -6.05 -0.36 -10.48
C LYS A 37 -5.03 0.77 -10.40
N VAL A 38 -5.51 2.01 -10.50
CA VAL A 38 -4.69 3.21 -10.44
C VAL A 38 -5.11 4.06 -9.24
N GLU A 39 -4.19 4.25 -8.31
CA GLU A 39 -4.31 5.22 -7.23
C GLU A 39 -3.86 6.59 -7.74
N THR A 40 -4.67 7.61 -7.51
CA THR A 40 -4.40 8.98 -7.97
C THR A 40 -4.15 9.87 -6.76
N ARG A 41 -3.01 10.56 -6.77
CA ARG A 41 -2.62 11.53 -5.74
C ARG A 41 -2.52 12.91 -6.37
N GLY A 42 -3.39 13.82 -5.98
CA GLY A 42 -3.39 15.19 -6.48
C GLY A 42 -3.75 16.18 -5.40
N SER A 43 -3.99 17.43 -5.78
CA SER A 43 -4.35 18.50 -4.84
C SER A 43 -5.67 18.27 -4.10
N VAL A 44 -6.52 17.35 -4.59
CA VAL A 44 -7.79 16.95 -3.95
C VAL A 44 -7.57 15.88 -2.87
N GLY A 45 -6.40 15.21 -2.87
CA GLY A 45 -6.06 14.14 -1.96
C GLY A 45 -5.72 12.84 -2.70
N VAL A 46 -5.83 11.72 -1.98
CA VAL A 46 -5.63 10.36 -2.50
C VAL A 46 -6.98 9.75 -2.83
N GLU A 47 -7.12 9.22 -4.04
CA GLU A 47 -8.29 8.48 -4.48
C GLU A 47 -7.88 7.09 -4.99
N ASN A 48 -8.82 6.14 -4.90
CA ASN A 48 -8.60 4.74 -5.28
C ASN A 48 -7.38 4.11 -4.58
N GLU A 49 -7.20 4.43 -3.30
CA GLU A 49 -6.06 3.97 -2.51
C GLU A 49 -5.86 2.44 -2.64
N LEU A 50 -4.62 2.05 -2.88
CA LEU A 50 -4.20 0.66 -2.95
C LEU A 50 -4.19 0.07 -1.55
N THR A 51 -4.82 -1.09 -1.41
CA THR A 51 -4.79 -1.87 -0.18
C THR A 51 -3.55 -2.76 -0.14
N ASP A 52 -3.06 -3.06 1.06
CA ASP A 52 -1.90 -3.96 1.24
C ASP A 52 -2.13 -5.34 0.59
N LYS A 53 -3.38 -5.81 0.55
CA LYS A 53 -3.76 -7.06 -0.13
C LYS A 53 -3.58 -6.96 -1.64
N GLU A 54 -4.02 -5.87 -2.26
CA GLU A 54 -3.85 -5.67 -3.69
C GLU A 54 -2.38 -5.58 -4.06
N ILE A 55 -1.58 -4.88 -3.25
CA ILE A 55 -0.13 -4.76 -3.44
C ILE A 55 0.53 -6.14 -3.35
N ALA A 56 0.13 -6.97 -2.38
CA ALA A 56 0.63 -8.33 -2.24
C ALA A 56 0.28 -9.24 -3.44
N GLU A 57 -0.88 -9.05 -4.06
CA GLU A 57 -1.33 -9.81 -5.25
C GLU A 57 -0.78 -9.25 -6.57
N ALA A 58 -0.26 -8.02 -6.57
CA ALA A 58 0.22 -7.36 -7.78
C ALA A 58 1.44 -8.08 -8.38
N HIS A 59 1.45 -8.19 -9.70
CA HIS A 59 2.59 -8.68 -10.49
C HIS A 59 3.71 -7.64 -10.54
N ALA A 60 3.36 -6.40 -10.87
CA ALA A 60 4.26 -5.25 -10.91
C ALA A 60 3.48 -3.96 -10.61
N ILE A 61 4.22 -2.93 -10.22
CA ILE A 61 3.69 -1.64 -9.79
C ILE A 61 4.31 -0.54 -10.66
N ILE A 62 3.48 0.35 -11.21
CA ILE A 62 3.93 1.49 -12.01
C ILE A 62 3.76 2.75 -11.18
N ILE A 63 4.86 3.43 -10.88
CA ILE A 63 4.85 4.71 -10.17
C ILE A 63 5.11 5.82 -11.18
N ALA A 64 4.08 6.60 -11.47
CA ALA A 64 4.14 7.76 -12.35
C ALA A 64 4.00 9.03 -11.51
N ALA A 65 5.11 9.54 -10.96
CA ALA A 65 5.07 10.60 -9.97
C ALA A 65 6.13 11.68 -10.23
N ASP A 66 5.72 12.93 -10.07
CA ASP A 66 6.59 14.11 -10.08
C ASP A 66 6.78 14.67 -8.64
N THR A 67 6.47 13.86 -7.62
CA THR A 67 6.56 14.16 -6.19
C THR A 67 6.90 12.88 -5.42
N ASP A 68 7.35 13.02 -4.17
CA ASP A 68 7.60 11.86 -3.32
C ASP A 68 6.33 11.03 -3.07
N VAL A 69 6.49 9.71 -3.20
CA VAL A 69 5.48 8.69 -2.97
C VAL A 69 6.05 7.65 -2.02
N ASP A 70 5.18 7.07 -1.19
CA ASP A 70 5.59 6.07 -0.20
C ASP A 70 5.91 4.74 -0.90
N GLU A 71 7.18 4.58 -1.28
CA GLU A 71 7.70 3.40 -1.96
C GLU A 71 7.88 2.21 -1.01
N GLU A 72 7.94 2.44 0.31
CA GLU A 72 8.18 1.37 1.29
C GLU A 72 7.06 0.31 1.26
N ARG A 73 5.83 0.74 0.96
CA ARG A 73 4.66 -0.14 0.80
C ARG A 73 4.80 -1.10 -0.37
N PHE A 74 5.65 -0.79 -1.35
CA PHE A 74 5.89 -1.58 -2.56
C PHE A 74 7.16 -2.44 -2.48
N ALA A 75 7.82 -2.48 -1.33
CA ALA A 75 9.04 -3.24 -1.13
C ALA A 75 8.87 -4.72 -1.51
N GLY A 76 9.81 -5.26 -2.28
CA GLY A 76 9.79 -6.65 -2.76
C GLY A 76 8.94 -6.89 -4.01
N LYS A 77 8.30 -5.87 -4.57
CA LYS A 77 7.61 -5.94 -5.88
C LYS A 77 8.45 -5.30 -6.98
N PRO A 78 8.34 -5.76 -8.25
CA PRO A 78 8.87 -5.01 -9.38
C PRO A 78 8.17 -3.65 -9.47
N VAL A 79 8.97 -2.59 -9.49
CA VAL A 79 8.49 -1.22 -9.62
C VAL A 79 9.07 -0.60 -10.90
N VAL A 80 8.21 -0.02 -11.72
CA VAL A 80 8.60 0.85 -12.85
C VAL A 80 8.30 2.28 -12.42
N GLN A 81 9.33 3.09 -12.21
CA GLN A 81 9.20 4.48 -11.79
C GLN A 81 9.51 5.43 -12.94
N VAL A 82 8.59 6.34 -13.22
CA VAL A 82 8.69 7.35 -14.29
C VAL A 82 8.00 8.66 -13.87
N SER A 83 8.21 9.71 -14.65
CA SER A 83 7.47 10.96 -14.50
C SER A 83 6.03 10.84 -14.98
N VAL A 84 5.16 11.74 -14.52
CA VAL A 84 3.75 11.77 -14.97
C VAL A 84 3.66 12.05 -16.47
N ALA A 85 4.53 12.93 -16.98
CA ALA A 85 4.59 13.25 -18.41
C ALA A 85 4.97 12.03 -19.28
N GLU A 86 5.88 11.18 -18.79
CA GLU A 86 6.27 9.95 -19.47
C GLU A 86 5.12 8.94 -19.46
N ALA A 87 4.38 8.84 -18.35
CA ALA A 87 3.20 7.98 -18.26
C ALA A 87 2.08 8.38 -19.22
N ILE A 88 1.89 9.68 -19.47
CA ILE A 88 0.91 10.17 -20.46
C ILE A 88 1.33 9.79 -21.89
N LYS A 89 2.61 9.97 -22.23
CA LYS A 89 3.11 9.80 -23.61
C LYS A 89 3.35 8.35 -23.99
N ASN A 90 3.88 7.56 -23.05
CA ASN A 90 4.44 6.23 -23.31
C ASN A 90 3.75 5.13 -22.50
N ALA A 91 2.46 5.30 -22.15
CA ALA A 91 1.68 4.36 -21.34
C ALA A 91 1.77 2.90 -21.81
N GLU A 92 1.68 2.65 -23.12
CA GLU A 92 1.75 1.28 -23.67
C GLU A 92 3.11 0.62 -23.41
N LYS A 93 4.19 1.38 -23.56
CA LYS A 93 5.55 0.90 -23.29
C LYS A 93 5.72 0.54 -21.82
N LEU A 94 5.18 1.36 -20.91
CA LEU A 94 5.27 1.13 -19.46
C LEU A 94 4.48 -0.10 -19.03
N ILE A 95 3.30 -0.32 -19.62
CA ILE A 95 2.53 -1.55 -19.39
C ILE A 95 3.32 -2.76 -19.88
N ASP A 96 3.89 -2.70 -21.08
CA ASP A 96 4.70 -3.81 -21.61
C ASP A 96 5.94 -4.08 -20.75
N GLU A 97 6.60 -3.04 -20.23
CA GLU A 97 7.74 -3.14 -19.33
C GLU A 97 7.33 -3.79 -18.00
N ALA A 98 6.27 -3.30 -17.37
CA ALA A 98 5.72 -3.86 -16.14
C ALA A 98 5.28 -5.33 -16.30
N LEU A 99 4.78 -5.72 -17.47
CA LEU A 99 4.42 -7.11 -17.77
C LEU A 99 5.63 -8.02 -17.98
N ARG A 100 6.75 -7.48 -18.48
CA ARG A 100 8.01 -8.22 -18.70
C ARG A 100 8.83 -8.37 -17.43
N LEU A 101 8.72 -7.43 -16.50
CA LEU A 101 9.36 -7.57 -15.20
C LEU A 101 8.80 -8.79 -14.49
N ASP A 102 9.65 -9.74 -14.16
CA ASP A 102 9.29 -10.79 -13.21
C ASP A 102 9.75 -10.37 -11.82
N ALA A 103 8.99 -10.76 -10.79
CA ALA A 103 9.37 -10.53 -9.39
C ALA A 103 10.82 -10.97 -9.17
N PRO A 104 11.70 -10.09 -8.65
CA PRO A 104 12.99 -10.53 -8.15
C PRO A 104 12.74 -11.70 -7.21
N ARG A 105 13.42 -12.83 -7.40
CA ARG A 105 13.29 -13.95 -6.47
C ARG A 105 13.67 -13.42 -5.09
N PRO A 106 12.77 -13.47 -4.09
CA PRO A 106 13.05 -12.90 -2.78
C PRO A 106 14.28 -13.58 -2.22
N THR A 107 15.27 -12.78 -1.82
CA THR A 107 16.46 -13.32 -1.18
C THR A 107 16.12 -13.71 0.25
N SER A 108 16.94 -14.56 0.86
CA SER A 108 16.79 -14.94 2.27
C SER A 108 16.80 -13.73 3.20
N ALA A 109 17.45 -12.63 2.83
CA ALA A 109 17.45 -11.38 3.59
C ALA A 109 16.08 -10.66 3.56
N ASP A 110 15.41 -10.64 2.40
CA ASP A 110 14.11 -9.98 2.23
C ASP A 110 13.01 -10.69 3.03
N VAL A 111 13.06 -12.03 3.06
CA VAL A 111 12.12 -12.85 3.84
C VAL A 111 12.28 -12.59 5.34
N VAL A 112 13.52 -12.45 5.83
CA VAL A 112 13.78 -12.14 7.25
C VAL A 112 13.26 -10.75 7.59
N ALA A 113 13.53 -9.75 6.75
CA ALA A 113 13.06 -8.37 6.96
C ALA A 113 11.53 -8.24 6.93
N GLN A 114 10.84 -9.05 6.10
CA GLN A 114 9.37 -9.08 6.09
C GLN A 114 8.81 -9.71 7.38
N VAL A 115 9.37 -10.85 7.82
CA VAL A 115 8.95 -11.53 9.05
C VAL A 115 9.17 -10.66 10.28
N GLU A 116 10.23 -9.86 10.32
CA GLU A 116 10.47 -8.91 11.42
C GLU A 116 9.46 -7.77 11.44
N ARG A 117 9.12 -7.20 10.27
CA ARG A 117 8.08 -6.15 10.15
C ARG A 117 6.70 -6.66 10.55
N GLU A 118 6.34 -7.88 10.14
CA GLU A 118 5.08 -8.52 10.54
C GLU A 118 5.03 -8.80 12.06
N LYS A 119 6.14 -9.28 12.64
CA LYS A 119 6.25 -9.47 14.11
C LYS A 119 6.15 -8.14 14.87
N ALA A 120 6.74 -7.06 14.35
CA ALA A 120 6.68 -5.73 14.96
C ALA A 120 5.25 -5.16 14.96
N LYS A 121 4.54 -5.23 13.82
CA LYS A 121 3.12 -4.85 13.73
C LYS A 121 2.24 -5.66 14.71
N ARG A 122 2.39 -6.99 14.72
CA ARG A 122 1.64 -7.88 15.61
C ARG A 122 1.97 -7.68 17.10
N SER A 123 3.19 -7.24 17.42
CA SER A 123 3.57 -6.89 18.79
C SER A 123 2.99 -5.55 19.22
N GLN A 124 2.88 -4.56 18.32
CA GLN A 124 2.24 -3.28 18.63
C GLN A 124 0.73 -3.43 18.82
N GLU A 125 0.05 -4.19 17.97
CA GLU A 125 -1.38 -4.49 18.14
C GLU A 125 -1.67 -5.19 19.47
N ARG A 126 -0.86 -6.21 19.83
CA ARG A 126 -1.00 -6.91 21.13
C ARG A 126 -0.74 -6.00 22.33
N LYS A 127 0.25 -5.11 22.25
CA LYS A 127 0.53 -4.13 23.32
C LYS A 127 -0.58 -3.09 23.45
N GLY A 128 -1.17 -2.64 22.33
CA GLY A 128 -2.33 -1.74 22.32
C GLY A 128 -3.55 -2.36 23.00
N PHE A 129 -3.90 -3.59 22.63
CA PHE A 129 -5.01 -4.33 23.23
C PHE A 129 -4.83 -4.56 24.75
N TYR A 130 -3.63 -4.96 25.19
CA TYR A 130 -3.35 -5.22 26.61
C TYR A 130 -3.37 -3.94 27.47
N LYS A 131 -2.98 -2.79 26.91
CA LYS A 131 -3.02 -1.48 27.59
C LYS A 131 -4.46 -1.03 27.88
N HIS A 132 -5.42 -1.39 27.03
CA HIS A 132 -6.85 -1.10 27.26
C HIS A 132 -7.49 -1.99 28.32
N LEU A 133 -6.98 -3.22 28.51
CA LEU A 133 -7.46 -4.12 29.56
C LEU A 133 -6.93 -3.73 30.94
N MET A 134 -5.68 -3.24 31.02
CA MET A 134 -5.04 -2.84 32.29
C MET A 134 -5.57 -1.52 32.88
N ASN A 135 -6.22 -0.68 32.08
CA ASN A 135 -6.90 0.52 32.58
C ASN A 135 -8.39 0.27 32.92
N GLY A 136 -8.91 -0.95 32.70
CA GLY A 136 -10.34 -1.27 32.76
C GLY A 136 -10.81 -2.09 33.96
N VAL A 137 -9.94 -2.44 34.91
CA VAL A 137 -10.31 -3.18 36.13
C VAL A 137 -9.82 -2.43 37.37
N SER A 138 -10.46 -1.30 37.68
CA SER A 138 -10.36 -0.64 39.00
C SER A 138 -11.73 -0.20 39.54
N PHE A 139 -12.77 -0.97 39.23
CA PHE A 139 -13.96 -1.04 40.05
C PHE A 139 -14.31 -2.51 40.25
N MET A 140 -14.54 -2.91 41.50
CA MET A 140 -14.97 -4.22 41.98
C MET A 140 -13.85 -5.09 42.59
N ILE A 141 -13.55 -4.80 43.86
CA ILE A 141 -13.21 -5.84 44.83
C ILE A 141 -14.18 -5.69 46.01
N PRO A 142 -14.79 -6.80 46.51
CA PRO A 142 -16.08 -6.79 47.17
C PRO A 142 -16.02 -6.51 48.67
N LEU A 143 -17.19 -6.10 49.18
CA LEU A 143 -17.58 -6.01 50.58
C LEU A 143 -17.31 -7.32 51.34
N VAL A 144 -16.99 -7.19 52.64
CA VAL A 144 -17.22 -8.10 53.79
C VAL A 144 -15.96 -8.32 54.65
N VAL A 145 -15.88 -7.64 55.79
CA VAL A 145 -15.53 -8.22 57.11
C VAL A 145 -16.35 -7.49 58.18
N ALA A 146 -17.21 -8.24 58.87
CA ALA A 146 -17.84 -7.85 60.12
C ALA A 146 -16.90 -8.15 61.30
N VAL A 147 -17.18 -7.52 62.45
CA VAL A 147 -16.65 -7.73 63.81
C VAL A 147 -15.63 -6.67 64.27
N GLN A 148 -16.13 -5.66 64.97
CA GLN A 148 -15.42 -4.94 66.04
C GLN A 148 -16.46 -4.49 67.09
N THR A 149 -16.57 -5.31 68.14
CA THR A 149 -16.83 -4.97 69.56
C THR A 149 -17.56 -3.68 69.94
N ASN A 150 -18.68 -3.83 70.69
CA ASN A 150 -18.79 -3.32 72.06
C ASN A 150 -19.83 -4.15 72.84
#